data_AF-A0A9N9AW51-F1
#
_entry.id   AF-A0A9N9AW51-F1
#
_cell.length_a   1.000
_cell.length_b   1.000
_cell.length_c   1.000
_cell.angle_alpha   90.00
_cell.angle_beta   90.00
_cell.angle_gamma   90.00
#
_symmetry.space_group_name_H-M   'P 1'
#
loop_
_entity.id
_entity.type
_entity.pdbx_description
1 polymer ?
#
loop_
_entity_poly.entity_id
_entity_poly.type
_entity_poly.pdbx_seq_one_letter_code
_entity_poly.pdbx_strand_id
1 'polypeptide(L)'
;MNFPVEFSEETKKQVALWRDIIQNKHRDDGDEIFCNDPLLIIEYNQPGLAVRNITENDVSAVIRGTPNYIPIVFPRADLVQSNSVFAFNDMQTMEDAIARLFDNYNNFVTGRQDPIVGRVYWVQFRRDNTFEVCERGHVFN
;
A
#
# COMPACT_ATOMS: atom_id res chain seq x y z
N MET A 1 -0.64 19.02 3.01
CA MET A 1 -1.20 17.65 2.97
C MET A 1 -1.42 17.20 4.39
N ASN A 2 -2.62 16.70 4.68
CA ASN A 2 -2.93 16.16 6.00
C ASN A 2 -2.79 14.64 5.92
N PHE A 3 -1.66 14.13 6.42
CA PHE A 3 -1.46 12.70 6.56
C PHE A 3 -2.13 12.19 7.84
N PRO A 4 -2.59 10.93 7.87
CA PRO A 4 -2.97 10.27 9.12
C PRO A 4 -1.83 10.34 10.14
N VAL A 5 -2.18 10.45 11.42
CA VAL A 5 -1.21 10.50 12.53
C VAL A 5 -0.46 9.18 12.69
N GLU A 6 -1.07 8.11 12.21
CA GLU A 6 -0.56 6.75 12.17
C GLU A 6 0.59 6.57 11.19
N PHE A 7 0.70 7.42 10.18
CA PHE A 7 1.73 7.26 9.16
C PHE A 7 3.10 7.62 9.72
N SER A 8 4.05 6.72 9.55
CA SER A 8 5.45 7.00 9.86
C SER A 8 5.98 8.14 8.98
N GLU A 9 7.03 8.83 9.42
CA GLU A 9 7.68 9.87 8.60
C GLU A 9 8.22 9.30 7.28
N GLU A 10 8.67 8.05 7.28
CA GLU A 10 9.12 7.38 6.05
C GLU A 10 7.94 7.11 5.11
N THR A 11 6.81 6.63 5.63
CA THR A 11 5.57 6.46 4.83
C THR A 11 5.16 7.79 4.21
N LYS A 12 5.15 8.89 4.97
CA LYS A 12 4.80 10.22 4.46
C LYS A 12 5.71 10.65 3.30
N LYS A 13 7.03 10.40 3.40
CA LYS A 13 7.98 10.69 2.31
C LYS A 13 7.69 9.85 1.07
N GLN A 14 7.41 8.57 1.23
CA GLN A 14 7.09 7.67 0.12
C GLN A 14 5.77 8.06 -0.56
N VAL A 15 4.73 8.41 0.20
CA VAL A 15 3.46 8.88 -0.37
C VAL A 15 3.64 10.21 -1.10
N ALA A 16 4.42 11.14 -0.56
CA ALA A 16 4.74 12.40 -1.25
C ALA A 16 5.52 12.17 -2.56
N LEU A 17 6.47 11.24 -2.57
CA LEU A 17 7.19 10.85 -3.77
C LEU A 17 6.23 10.27 -4.83
N TRP A 18 5.40 9.29 -4.43
CA TRP A 18 4.44 8.64 -5.33
C TRP A 18 3.39 9.61 -5.88
N ARG A 19 2.95 10.57 -5.07
CA ARG A 19 2.07 11.64 -5.52
C ARG A 19 2.64 12.36 -6.74
N ASP A 20 3.89 12.82 -6.64
CA ASP A 20 4.53 13.60 -7.70
C ASP A 20 4.67 12.76 -8.99
N ILE A 21 4.96 11.47 -8.84
CA ILE A 21 5.04 10.49 -9.94
C ILE A 21 3.68 10.32 -10.62
N ILE A 22 2.64 10.02 -9.84
CA ILE A 22 1.29 9.72 -10.33
C ILE A 22 0.64 10.97 -10.94
N GLN A 23 0.78 12.14 -10.32
CA GLN A 23 0.26 13.39 -10.88
C GLN A 23 0.90 13.73 -12.22
N ASN A 24 2.21 13.50 -12.35
CA ASN A 24 2.90 13.71 -13.61
C ASN A 24 2.46 12.71 -14.68
N LYS A 25 2.20 11.43 -14.32
CA LYS A 25 1.65 10.42 -15.23
C LYS A 25 0.32 10.86 -15.83
N HIS A 26 -0.58 11.41 -15.00
CA HIS A 26 -1.94 11.79 -15.43
C HIS A 26 -2.06 13.26 -15.88
N ARG A 27 -0.98 14.03 -15.97
CA ARG A 27 -1.02 15.49 -16.18
C ARG A 27 -1.86 15.94 -17.38
N ASP A 28 -1.95 15.11 -18.42
CA ASP A 28 -2.63 15.39 -19.68
C ASP A 28 -4.04 14.74 -19.76
N ASP A 29 -4.49 14.03 -18.72
CA ASP A 29 -5.82 13.43 -18.64
C ASP A 29 -6.84 14.51 -18.24
N GLY A 30 -7.79 14.78 -19.15
CA GLY A 30 -8.65 15.97 -19.11
C GLY A 30 -9.93 15.87 -18.27
N ASP A 31 -10.48 14.67 -18.10
CA ASP A 31 -11.86 14.49 -17.59
C ASP A 31 -11.97 13.71 -16.27
N GLU A 32 -10.88 13.12 -15.77
CA GLU A 32 -10.90 12.31 -14.53
C GLU A 32 -10.57 13.14 -13.28
N ILE A 33 -11.36 12.99 -12.22
CA ILE A 33 -11.13 13.67 -10.92
C ILE A 33 -10.00 12.98 -10.13
N PHE A 34 -9.93 11.65 -10.24
CA PHE A 34 -8.94 10.80 -9.57
C PHE A 34 -7.90 10.32 -10.55
N CYS A 35 -6.67 10.15 -10.05
CA CYS A 35 -5.69 9.32 -10.72
C CYS A 35 -6.05 7.86 -10.44
N ASN A 36 -6.16 7.03 -11.49
CA ASN A 36 -6.52 5.61 -11.38
C ASN A 36 -5.38 4.71 -10.85
N ASP A 37 -4.37 5.31 -10.20
CA ASP A 37 -3.20 4.64 -9.63
C ASP A 37 -3.21 4.74 -8.10
N PRO A 38 -3.90 3.83 -7.38
CA PRO A 38 -3.96 3.88 -5.93
C PRO A 38 -2.65 3.39 -5.30
N LEU A 39 -2.40 3.81 -4.07
CA LEU A 39 -1.35 3.23 -3.23
C LEU A 39 -1.95 2.32 -2.18
N LEU A 40 -1.34 1.16 -1.96
CA LEU A 40 -1.51 0.36 -0.75
C LEU A 40 -0.38 0.69 0.23
N ILE A 41 -0.73 0.91 1.49
CA ILE A 41 0.19 1.23 2.57
C ILE A 41 0.04 0.23 3.70
N ILE A 42 1.16 -0.27 4.22
CA ILE A 42 1.21 -1.07 5.44
C ILE A 42 2.04 -0.34 6.49
N GLU A 43 1.40 0.03 7.60
CA GLU A 43 2.08 0.45 8.82
C GLU A 43 2.36 -0.80 9.67
N TYR A 44 3.59 -1.30 9.59
CA TYR A 44 3.99 -2.56 10.23
C TYR A 44 4.05 -2.46 11.76
N ASN A 45 3.56 -3.50 12.40
CA ASN A 45 3.68 -3.72 13.83
C ASN A 45 4.83 -4.70 14.09
N GLN A 46 6.01 -4.18 14.46
CA GLN A 46 7.24 -4.96 14.62
C GLN A 46 7.09 -6.17 15.57
N PRO A 47 6.41 -6.08 16.73
CA PRO A 47 6.06 -7.25 17.54
C PRO A 47 5.27 -8.34 16.78
N GLY A 48 4.32 -7.95 15.93
CA GLY A 48 3.51 -8.87 15.14
C GLY A 48 4.29 -9.57 14.04
N LEU A 49 5.32 -8.93 13.48
CA LEU A 49 6.29 -9.56 12.58
C LEU A 49 7.20 -10.54 13.33
N ALA A 50 7.76 -10.10 14.45
CA ALA A 50 8.72 -10.87 15.25
C ALA A 50 8.12 -12.19 15.79
N VAL A 51 6.92 -12.15 16.40
CA VAL A 51 6.25 -13.35 16.93
C VAL A 51 5.92 -14.35 15.83
N ARG A 52 5.59 -13.86 14.62
CA ARG A 52 5.29 -14.70 13.47
C ARG A 52 6.54 -15.20 12.74
N ASN A 53 7.73 -14.72 13.10
CA ASN A 53 9.00 -14.98 12.42
C ASN A 53 8.93 -14.67 10.91
N ILE A 54 8.35 -13.51 10.58
CA ILE A 54 8.27 -12.97 9.22
C ILE A 54 8.85 -11.56 9.18
N THR A 55 9.17 -11.10 7.99
CA THR A 55 9.73 -9.78 7.71
C THR A 55 8.78 -8.97 6.83
N GLU A 56 9.01 -7.67 6.73
CA GLU A 56 8.31 -6.80 5.76
C GLU A 56 8.51 -7.29 4.32
N ASN A 57 9.66 -7.94 4.03
CA ASN A 57 9.91 -8.53 2.73
C ASN A 57 8.96 -9.70 2.42
N ASP A 58 8.66 -10.55 3.40
CA ASP A 58 7.72 -11.67 3.23
C ASP A 58 6.32 -11.16 2.90
N VAL A 59 5.86 -10.13 3.63
CA VAL A 59 4.55 -9.50 3.39
C VAL A 59 4.51 -8.84 2.02
N SER A 60 5.58 -8.12 1.66
CA SER A 60 5.70 -7.49 0.34
C SER A 60 5.73 -8.50 -0.80
N ALA A 61 6.25 -9.72 -0.59
CA ALA A 61 6.28 -10.77 -1.60
C ALA A 61 4.85 -11.28 -1.91
N VAL A 62 3.96 -11.31 -0.91
CA VAL A 62 2.54 -11.64 -1.13
C VAL A 62 1.86 -10.59 -2.03
N ILE A 63 2.11 -9.30 -1.77
CA ILE A 63 1.59 -8.20 -2.58
C ILE A 63 2.15 -8.26 -4.00
N ARG A 64 3.48 -8.33 -4.14
CA ARG A 64 4.16 -8.34 -5.44
C ARG A 64 3.87 -9.60 -6.25
N GLY A 65 3.48 -10.69 -5.59
CA GLY A 65 3.02 -11.93 -6.21
C GLY A 65 1.52 -11.94 -6.56
N THR A 66 0.80 -10.83 -6.38
CA THR A 66 -0.61 -10.73 -6.79
C THR A 66 -0.71 -10.77 -8.32
N PRO A 67 -1.61 -11.58 -8.90
CA PRO A 67 -1.85 -11.57 -10.34
C PRO A 67 -2.11 -10.15 -10.85
N ASN A 68 -1.54 -9.80 -11.99
CA ASN A 68 -1.63 -8.47 -12.61
C ASN A 68 -0.96 -7.32 -11.84
N TYR A 69 -0.29 -7.59 -10.71
CA TYR A 69 0.58 -6.59 -10.10
C TYR A 69 1.78 -6.31 -11.01
N ILE A 70 1.83 -5.09 -11.54
CA ILE A 70 2.94 -4.59 -12.34
C ILE A 70 3.57 -3.45 -11.54
N PRO A 71 4.80 -3.62 -11.02
CA PRO A 71 5.48 -2.56 -10.31
C PRO A 71 5.59 -1.32 -11.20
N ILE A 72 5.12 -0.18 -10.71
CA ILE A 72 5.30 1.08 -11.40
C ILE A 72 6.78 1.47 -11.26
N VAL A 73 7.51 1.45 -12.38
CA VAL A 73 8.95 1.81 -12.45
C VAL A 73 9.16 3.25 -12.92
N PHE A 74 8.07 3.97 -13.20
CA PHE A 74 8.12 5.33 -13.70
C PHE A 74 8.27 6.34 -12.55
N PRO A 75 9.06 7.43 -12.68
CA PRO A 75 9.97 7.77 -13.76
C PRO A 75 11.41 7.28 -13.54
N ARG A 76 11.68 6.51 -12.48
CA ARG A 76 13.03 6.20 -12.00
C ARG A 76 13.18 4.71 -11.66
N ALA A 77 13.89 3.99 -12.52
CA ALA A 77 14.19 2.56 -12.33
C ALA A 77 15.16 2.30 -11.15
N ASP A 78 15.84 3.33 -10.65
CA ASP A 78 16.79 3.29 -9.55
C ASP A 78 16.15 3.44 -8.15
N LEU A 79 14.85 3.73 -8.08
CA LEU A 79 14.13 3.81 -6.81
C LEU A 79 14.03 2.42 -6.18
N VAL A 80 14.60 2.28 -4.98
CA VAL A 80 14.40 1.10 -4.14
C VAL A 80 12.91 1.00 -3.82
N GLN A 81 12.30 -0.14 -4.17
CA GLN A 81 10.89 -0.37 -3.89
C GLN A 81 10.67 -0.47 -2.38
N SER A 82 9.76 0.34 -1.87
CA SER A 82 9.32 0.26 -0.48
C SER A 82 8.65 -1.10 -0.22
N ASN A 83 8.86 -1.64 0.98
CA ASN A 83 8.08 -2.78 1.48
C ASN A 83 6.82 -2.34 2.25
N SER A 84 6.57 -1.03 2.35
CA SER A 84 5.45 -0.46 3.09
C SER A 84 4.50 0.36 2.22
N VAL A 85 4.94 0.84 1.05
CA VAL A 85 4.14 1.64 0.11
C VAL A 85 4.24 1.07 -1.29
N PHE A 86 3.10 0.64 -1.83
CA PHE A 86 3.00 -0.05 -3.12
C PHE A 86 2.05 0.70 -4.02
N ALA A 87 2.49 1.03 -5.22
CA ALA A 87 1.63 1.67 -6.22
C ALA A 87 1.04 0.64 -7.17
N PHE A 88 -0.24 0.80 -7.49
CA PHE A 88 -1.00 -0.07 -8.39
C PHE A 88 -1.50 0.73 -9.59
N ASN A 89 -1.77 0.05 -10.71
CA ASN A 89 -2.34 0.68 -11.90
C ASN A 89 -3.87 0.73 -11.89
N ASP A 90 -4.51 0.04 -10.94
CA ASP A 90 -5.96 -0.02 -10.80
C ASP A 90 -6.36 -0.48 -9.39
N MET A 91 -7.60 -0.18 -8.99
CA MET A 91 -8.15 -0.54 -7.68
C MET A 91 -8.40 -2.04 -7.52
N GLN A 92 -8.74 -2.77 -8.59
CA GLN A 92 -9.07 -4.20 -8.49
C GLN A 92 -7.84 -5.02 -8.09
N THR A 93 -6.70 -4.78 -8.74
CA THR A 93 -5.43 -5.46 -8.42
C THR A 93 -4.99 -5.15 -6.98
N MET A 94 -5.26 -3.94 -6.49
CA MET A 94 -4.99 -3.57 -5.08
C MET A 94 -5.90 -4.33 -4.10
N GLU A 95 -7.20 -4.41 -4.37
CA GLU A 95 -8.14 -5.17 -3.55
C GLU A 95 -7.82 -6.68 -3.56
N ASP A 96 -7.39 -7.23 -4.71
CA ASP A 96 -6.91 -8.61 -4.81
C ASP A 96 -5.66 -8.83 -3.94
N ALA A 97 -4.75 -7.85 -3.88
CA ALA A 97 -3.58 -7.90 -3.00
C ALA A 97 -3.98 -7.87 -1.52
N ILE A 98 -4.98 -7.06 -1.15
CA ILE A 98 -5.54 -7.01 0.21
C ILE A 98 -6.17 -8.36 0.59
N ALA A 99 -6.93 -8.96 -0.31
CA ALA A 99 -7.52 -10.29 -0.09
C ALA A 99 -6.43 -11.35 0.14
N ARG A 100 -5.35 -11.32 -0.63
CA ARG A 100 -4.21 -12.23 -0.43
C ARG A 100 -3.51 -11.99 0.91
N LEU A 101 -3.35 -10.74 1.34
CA LEU A 101 -2.80 -10.44 2.67
C LEU A 101 -3.68 -11.02 3.78
N PHE A 102 -5.00 -10.91 3.63
CA PHE A 102 -5.96 -11.52 4.54
C PHE A 102 -5.78 -13.04 4.58
N ASP A 103 -5.80 -13.72 3.44
CA ASP A 103 -5.68 -15.18 3.39
C ASP A 103 -4.36 -15.71 3.98
N ASN A 104 -3.28 -14.94 3.89
CA ASN A 104 -1.95 -15.37 4.35
C ASN A 104 -1.64 -15.00 5.81
N TYR A 105 -2.20 -13.90 6.32
CA TYR A 105 -1.75 -13.31 7.60
C TYR A 105 -2.87 -12.95 8.57
N ASN A 106 -4.13 -13.09 8.19
CA ASN A 106 -5.25 -12.89 9.10
C ASN A 106 -5.20 -13.93 10.23
N ASN A 107 -5.40 -13.50 11.48
CA ASN A 107 -5.30 -14.39 12.64
C ASN A 107 -6.43 -15.42 12.65
N PHE A 108 -7.64 -15.01 12.31
CA PHE A 108 -8.78 -15.92 12.22
C PHE A 108 -8.54 -16.98 11.14
N VAL A 109 -8.06 -16.60 9.94
CA VAL A 109 -7.78 -17.55 8.85
C VAL A 109 -6.63 -18.51 9.20
N THR A 110 -5.57 -17.99 9.82
CA THR A 110 -4.38 -18.78 10.15
C THR A 110 -4.49 -19.54 11.48
N GLY A 111 -5.58 -19.36 12.23
CA GLY A 111 -5.77 -19.96 13.55
C GLY A 111 -4.81 -19.43 14.62
N ARG A 112 -4.26 -18.23 14.43
CA ARG A 112 -3.31 -17.58 15.34
C ARG A 112 -4.00 -16.60 16.28
N GLN A 113 -3.36 -16.28 17.40
CA GLN A 113 -3.77 -15.20 18.32
C GLN A 113 -2.62 -14.21 18.56
N ASP A 114 -1.75 -14.06 17.55
CA ASP A 114 -0.57 -13.21 17.62
C ASP A 114 -0.95 -11.72 17.47
N PRO A 115 -0.10 -10.78 17.92
CA PRO A 115 -0.28 -9.37 17.57
C PRO A 115 -0.40 -9.18 16.05
N ILE A 116 -1.31 -8.33 15.58
CA ILE A 116 -1.53 -8.11 14.13
C ILE A 116 -0.24 -7.69 13.40
N VAL A 117 -0.09 -8.07 12.12
CA VAL A 117 1.10 -7.75 11.30
C VAL A 117 1.30 -6.24 11.15
N GLY A 118 0.21 -5.48 11.10
CA GLY A 118 0.23 -4.04 10.91
C GLY A 118 -1.18 -3.48 10.72
N ARG A 119 -1.26 -2.28 10.14
CA ARG A 119 -2.51 -1.66 9.68
C ARG A 119 -2.40 -1.38 8.19
N VAL A 120 -3.48 -1.61 7.46
CA VAL A 120 -3.51 -1.50 6.00
C VAL A 120 -4.35 -0.30 5.60
N TYR A 121 -3.81 0.55 4.73
CA TYR A 121 -4.49 1.71 4.19
C TYR A 121 -4.40 1.69 2.67
N TRP A 122 -5.39 2.29 2.01
CA TRP A 122 -5.22 2.71 0.63
C TRP A 122 -5.30 4.23 0.51
N VAL A 123 -4.58 4.75 -0.47
CA VAL A 123 -4.54 6.17 -0.82
C VAL A 123 -4.93 6.32 -2.28
N GLN A 124 -5.81 7.26 -2.58
CA GLN A 124 -6.13 7.65 -3.96
C GLN A 124 -5.89 9.14 -4.14
N PHE A 125 -5.10 9.46 -5.15
CA PHE A 125 -4.76 10.84 -5.47
C PHE A 125 -5.83 11.49 -6.33
N ARG A 126 -6.11 12.76 -6.03
CA ARG A 126 -6.95 13.63 -6.83
C ARG A 126 -6.09 14.58 -7.66
N ARG A 127 -6.63 15.06 -8.78
CA ARG A 127 -5.94 15.98 -9.69
C ARG A 127 -5.64 17.36 -9.07
N ASP A 128 -6.44 17.78 -8.10
CA ASP A 128 -6.29 19.04 -7.36
C ASP A 128 -5.15 19.04 -6.32
N ASN A 129 -4.24 18.07 -6.41
CA ASN A 129 -3.14 17.87 -5.49
C ASN A 129 -3.54 17.48 -4.06
N THR A 130 -4.74 16.92 -3.90
CA THR A 130 -5.19 16.28 -2.66
C THR A 130 -5.18 14.76 -2.78
N PHE A 131 -5.41 14.06 -1.66
CA PHE A 131 -5.60 12.62 -1.65
C PHE A 131 -6.67 12.24 -0.64
N GLU A 132 -7.27 11.08 -0.85
CA GLU A 132 -8.08 10.39 0.14
C GLU A 132 -7.28 9.25 0.74
N VAL A 133 -7.48 8.98 2.04
CA VAL A 133 -6.92 7.81 2.73
C VAL A 133 -8.05 7.08 3.42
N CYS A 134 -8.07 5.76 3.27
CA CYS A 134 -8.99 4.89 3.99
C CYS A 134 -8.24 3.70 4.57
N GLU A 135 -8.52 3.37 5.83
CA GLU A 135 -8.04 2.13 6.42
C GLU A 135 -8.90 0.97 5.95
N ARG A 136 -8.24 -0.13 5.55
CA ARG A 136 -8.88 -1.44 5.43
C ARG A 136 -8.71 -2.16 6.76
N GLY A 137 -9.73 -2.05 7.59
CA GLY A 137 -9.79 -2.76 8.85
C GLY A 137 -9.79 -4.27 8.65
N HIS A 138 -9.40 -5.00 9.70
CA HIS A 138 -9.52 -6.45 9.78
C HIS A 138 -8.71 -7.30 8.79
N VAL A 139 -7.71 -6.73 8.12
CA VAL A 139 -6.85 -7.52 7.23
C VAL A 139 -6.02 -8.55 7.99
N PHE A 140 -5.50 -8.22 9.18
CA PHE A 140 -4.55 -9.06 9.93
C PHE A 140 -5.07 -9.60 11.27
N ASN A 141 -6.32 -9.34 11.65
CA ASN A 141 -6.83 -9.63 13.00
C ASN A 141 -7.66 -10.90 13.12
#